data_AF-A0AAI9DBP3-F1
#
_entry.id   AF-A0AAI9DBP3-F1
#
_cell.length_a   1.000
_cell.length_b   1.000
_cell.length_c   1.000
_cell.angle_alpha   90.00
_cell.angle_beta   90.00
_cell.angle_gamma   90.00
#
_symmetry.space_group_name_H-M   'P 1'
#
loop_
_entity.id
_entity.type
_entity.pdbx_description
1 polymer ?
#
loop_
_entity_poly.entity_id
_entity_poly.type
_entity_poly.pdbx_seq_one_letter_code
_entity_poly.pdbx_strand_id
1 'polypeptide(L)'
;MDKSRQQFEYWYFNNHSHEQKYPLHKDESGEYFYDGTRKAWVAWQASRESLEIELPNKYNPELAGNVKTKNFFYGINQGIDKCRDILISNGVKIKDE
;
A
#
# COMPACT_ATOMS: atom_id res chain seq x y z
N MET A 1 3.39 1.95 13.67
CA MET A 1 2.27 2.60 12.94
C MET A 1 2.32 2.11 11.52
N ASP A 2 1.19 1.68 10.94
CA ASP A 2 1.15 1.23 9.54
C ASP A 2 1.51 2.39 8.57
N LYS A 3 2.25 2.09 7.50
CA LYS A 3 2.69 3.08 6.49
C LYS A 3 1.51 3.80 5.86
N SER A 4 0.38 3.11 5.66
CA SER A 4 -0.86 3.72 5.15
C SER A 4 -1.34 4.86 6.06
N ARG A 5 -1.28 4.66 7.38
CA ARG A 5 -1.64 5.68 8.37
C ARG A 5 -0.66 6.86 8.36
N GLN A 6 0.65 6.61 8.22
CA GLN A 6 1.63 7.69 8.10
C GLN A 6 1.40 8.55 6.85
N GLN A 7 1.08 7.91 5.72
CA GLN A 7 0.78 8.61 4.46
C GLN A 7 -0.49 9.45 4.60
N PHE A 8 -1.53 8.91 5.24
CA PHE A 8 -2.73 9.68 5.57
C PHE A 8 -2.43 10.87 6.48
N GLU A 9 -1.73 10.66 7.60
CA GLU A 9 -1.42 11.72 8.57
C GLU A 9 -0.60 12.84 7.92
N TYR A 10 0.38 12.50 7.08
CA TYR A 10 1.14 13.47 6.29
C TYR A 10 0.26 14.26 5.30
N TRP A 11 -0.57 13.56 4.53
CA TRP A 11 -1.50 14.20 3.59
C TRP A 11 -2.50 15.12 4.31
N TYR A 12 -3.14 14.63 5.37
CA TYR A 12 -4.16 15.36 6.10
C TYR A 12 -3.57 16.60 6.77
N PHE A 13 -2.40 16.47 7.42
CA PHE A 13 -1.72 17.61 8.03
C PHE A 13 -1.36 18.69 7.00
N ASN A 14 -0.83 18.32 5.84
CA ASN A 14 -0.44 19.29 4.82
C ASN A 14 -1.62 20.00 4.15
N ASN A 15 -2.79 19.36 4.06
CA ASN A 15 -3.95 19.93 3.38
C ASN A 15 -4.97 20.58 4.34
N HIS A 16 -5.03 20.13 5.59
CA HIS A 16 -6.08 20.49 6.55
C HIS A 16 -5.55 20.96 7.91
N SER A 17 -4.24 21.26 8.03
CA SER A 17 -3.63 21.73 9.31
C SER A 17 -4.25 22.99 9.90
N HIS A 18 -4.91 23.82 9.09
CA HIS A 18 -5.53 25.07 9.50
C HIS A 18 -6.96 24.92 10.02
N GLU A 19 -7.60 23.76 9.81
CA GLU A 19 -9.00 23.57 10.16
C GLU A 19 -9.21 23.35 11.67
N GLN A 20 -8.21 22.81 12.38
CA GLN A 20 -8.29 22.38 13.77
C GLN A 20 -6.98 22.65 14.51
N LYS A 21 -7.03 22.88 15.83
CA LYS A 21 -5.83 23.12 16.65
C LYS A 21 -4.91 21.90 16.75
N TYR A 22 -5.50 20.70 16.74
CA TYR A 22 -4.78 19.41 16.83
C TYR A 22 -5.39 18.38 15.88
N PRO A 23 -5.24 18.54 14.55
CA PRO A 23 -6.02 17.82 13.54
C PRO A 23 -5.83 16.28 13.58
N LEU A 24 -4.71 15.82 14.14
CA LEU A 24 -4.35 14.41 14.27
C LEU A 24 -4.46 13.87 15.71
N HIS A 25 -5.09 14.60 16.63
CA HIS A 25 -5.31 14.14 18.01
C HIS A 25 -6.13 12.85 18.02
N LYS A 26 -5.73 11.90 18.86
CA LYS A 26 -6.39 10.61 19.02
C LYS A 26 -7.01 10.50 20.41
N ASP A 27 -8.17 9.86 20.50
CA ASP A 27 -8.83 9.56 21.76
C ASP A 27 -8.20 8.33 22.46
N GLU A 28 -8.75 7.96 23.61
CA GLU A 28 -8.29 6.81 24.41
C GLU A 28 -8.42 5.46 23.67
N SER A 29 -9.26 5.38 22.64
CA SER A 29 -9.41 4.21 21.79
C SER A 29 -8.37 4.13 20.65
N GLY A 30 -7.59 5.19 20.46
CA GLY A 30 -6.58 5.30 19.38
C GLY A 30 -7.15 5.78 18.04
N GLU A 31 -8.42 6.19 18.01
CA GLU A 31 -9.09 6.77 16.86
C GLU A 31 -8.94 8.29 16.82
N TYR A 32 -9.01 8.90 15.63
CA TYR A 32 -8.94 10.36 15.52
C TYR A 32 -10.12 11.01 16.24
N PHE A 33 -9.83 11.94 17.14
CA PHE A 33 -10.83 12.58 18.01
C PHE A 33 -11.84 13.42 17.20
N TYR A 34 -11.36 14.14 16.19
CA TYR A 34 -12.21 14.97 15.33
C TYR A 34 -12.92 14.11 14.28
N ASP A 35 -14.24 14.28 14.17
CA ASP A 35 -15.09 13.54 13.23
C ASP A 35 -14.68 13.74 11.77
N GLY A 36 -14.25 14.95 11.39
CA GLY A 36 -13.74 15.24 10.04
C GLY A 36 -12.51 14.39 9.69
N THR A 37 -11.49 14.39 10.56
CA THR A 37 -10.29 13.57 10.39
C THR A 37 -10.62 12.08 10.39
N ARG A 38 -11.54 11.65 11.28
CA ARG A 38 -11.98 10.25 11.35
C ARG A 38 -12.65 9.78 10.07
N LYS A 39 -13.58 10.57 9.51
CA LYS A 39 -14.24 10.27 8.24
C LYS A 39 -13.26 10.26 7.07
N ALA A 40 -12.33 11.22 7.02
CA ALA A 40 -11.29 11.26 6.02
C ALA A 40 -10.38 10.01 6.10
N TRP A 41 -10.05 9.55 7.31
CA TRP A 41 -9.29 8.33 7.52
C TRP A 41 -10.03 7.09 7.01
N VAL A 42 -11.31 6.94 7.35
CA VAL A 42 -12.14 5.83 6.85
C VAL A 42 -12.23 5.83 5.32
N ALA A 43 -12.45 6.99 4.70
CA ALA A 43 -12.49 7.13 3.24
C ALA A 43 -11.12 6.81 2.60
N TRP A 44 -10.02 7.21 3.24
CA TRP A 44 -8.66 6.89 2.80
C TRP A 44 -8.38 5.39 2.86
N GLN A 45 -8.83 4.71 3.91
CA GLN A 45 -8.74 3.26 4.00
C GLN A 45 -9.55 2.62 2.86
N ALA A 46 -10.83 2.98 2.70
CA ALA A 46 -11.71 2.42 1.68
C ALA A 46 -11.18 2.61 0.24
N SER A 47 -10.61 3.77 -0.09
CA SER A 47 -10.05 4.02 -1.42
C SER A 47 -8.87 3.10 -1.73
N ARG A 48 -8.08 2.72 -0.72
CA ARG A 48 -6.95 1.80 -0.86
C ARG A 48 -7.35 0.34 -0.81
N GLU A 49 -8.39 0.01 -0.05
CA GLU A 49 -8.97 -1.33 -0.08
C GLU A 49 -9.66 -1.66 -1.41
N SER A 50 -10.16 -0.64 -2.12
CA SER A 50 -10.77 -0.82 -3.46
C SER A 50 -9.76 -1.12 -4.58
N LEU A 51 -8.46 -0.88 -4.32
CA LEU A 51 -7.38 -1.17 -5.26
C LEU A 51 -6.88 -2.60 -5.04
N GLU A 52 -7.63 -3.57 -5.58
CA GLU A 52 -7.17 -4.94 -5.73
C GLU A 52 -6.42 -5.07 -7.06
N ILE A 53 -5.11 -5.32 -6.99
CA ILE A 53 -4.26 -5.45 -8.19
C ILE A 53 -3.90 -6.91 -8.41
N GLU A 54 -4.06 -7.38 -9.65
CA GLU A 54 -3.54 -8.68 -10.10
C GLU A 54 -2.12 -8.49 -10.65
N LEU A 55 -1.14 -9.21 -10.09
CA LEU A 55 0.22 -9.20 -10.59
C LEU A 55 0.38 -10.16 -11.78
N PRO A 56 1.31 -9.88 -12.72
CA PRO A 56 1.64 -10.82 -13.79
C PRO A 56 2.08 -12.17 -13.24
N ASN A 57 1.71 -13.25 -13.93
CA ASN A 57 2.14 -14.59 -13.59
C ASN A 57 3.68 -14.71 -13.68
N LYS A 58 4.26 -15.43 -12.72
CA LYS A 58 5.68 -15.78 -12.76
C LYS A 58 5.94 -16.83 -13.84
N TYR A 59 7.10 -16.72 -14.49
CA TYR A 59 7.62 -17.75 -15.37
C TYR A 59 8.13 -18.93 -14.54
N ASN A 60 8.06 -20.15 -15.10
CA ASN A 60 8.69 -21.34 -14.49
C ASN A 60 10.13 -21.52 -15.03
N PRO A 61 11.19 -21.27 -14.23
CA PRO A 61 12.58 -21.41 -14.66
C PRO A 61 12.96 -22.82 -15.11
N GLU A 62 12.24 -23.86 -14.69
CA GLU A 62 12.51 -25.26 -15.08
C GLU A 62 12.06 -25.58 -16.51
N LEU A 63 11.20 -24.74 -17.10
CA LEU A 63 10.82 -24.85 -18.51
C LEU A 63 11.82 -24.15 -19.44
N ALA A 64 12.86 -23.51 -18.90
CA ALA A 64 13.86 -22.84 -19.70
C ALA A 64 14.81 -23.87 -20.34
N GLY A 65 14.71 -24.05 -21.66
CA GLY A 65 15.56 -24.99 -22.42
C GLY A 65 17.05 -24.64 -22.49
N ASN A 66 17.48 -23.53 -21.88
CA ASN A 66 18.89 -23.17 -21.74
C ASN A 66 19.12 -22.19 -20.57
N VAL A 67 20.38 -22.04 -20.16
CA VAL A 67 20.80 -21.20 -19.03
C VAL A 67 20.46 -19.72 -19.24
N LYS A 68 20.58 -19.19 -20.46
CA LYS A 68 20.27 -17.77 -20.74
C LYS A 68 18.79 -17.49 -20.51
N THR A 69 17.90 -18.34 -21.03
CA THR A 69 16.46 -18.25 -20.81
C THR A 69 16.11 -18.44 -19.33
N LYS A 70 16.79 -19.35 -18.62
CA LYS A 70 16.57 -19.58 -17.18
C LYS A 70 16.87 -18.32 -16.37
N ASN A 71 18.01 -17.68 -16.65
CA ASN A 71 18.40 -16.42 -16.01
C ASN A 71 17.44 -15.27 -16.35
N PHE A 72 16.93 -15.22 -17.58
CA PHE A 72 15.91 -14.26 -17.97
C PHE A 72 14.61 -14.43 -17.15
N PHE A 73 14.12 -15.67 -17.00
CA PHE A 73 12.92 -15.95 -16.18
C PHE A 73 13.13 -15.58 -14.71
N TYR A 74 14.30 -15.88 -14.13
CA TYR A 74 14.62 -15.43 -12.77
C TYR A 74 14.56 -13.91 -12.64
N GLY A 75 15.14 -13.18 -13.61
CA GLY A 75 15.12 -11.71 -13.60
C GLY A 75 13.70 -11.14 -13.63
N ILE A 76 12.82 -11.67 -14.50
CA ILE A 76 11.42 -11.24 -14.56
C ILE A 76 10.69 -11.53 -13.24
N ASN A 77 10.84 -12.75 -12.70
CA ASN A 77 10.19 -13.13 -11.45
C ASN A 77 10.65 -12.26 -10.28
N GLN A 78 11.95 -11.96 -10.19
CA GLN A 78 12.48 -11.02 -9.19
C GLN A 78 11.93 -9.60 -9.36
N GLY A 79 11.72 -9.16 -10.61
CA GLY A 79 11.07 -7.88 -10.89
C GLY A 79 9.62 -7.85 -10.37
N ILE A 80 8.86 -8.91 -10.63
CA ILE A 80 7.48 -9.07 -10.14
C ILE A 80 7.46 -9.05 -8.61
N ASP A 81 8.38 -9.76 -7.95
CA ASP A 81 8.48 -9.78 -6.48
C ASP A 81 8.81 -8.40 -5.90
N LYS A 82 9.75 -7.67 -6.50
CA LYS A 82 10.05 -6.29 -6.06
C LYS A 82 8.84 -5.37 -6.21
N CYS A 83 8.10 -5.49 -7.30
CA CYS A 83 6.86 -4.73 -7.48
C CYS A 83 5.82 -5.10 -6.41
N ARG A 84 5.64 -6.40 -6.13
CA ARG A 84 4.77 -6.89 -5.04
C ARG A 84 5.11 -6.22 -3.71
N ASP A 85 6.38 -6.29 -3.32
CA ASP A 85 6.85 -5.77 -2.03
C ASP A 85 6.63 -4.25 -1.93
N ILE A 86 6.92 -3.51 -3.02
CA ILE A 86 6.71 -2.05 -3.07
C ILE A 86 5.22 -1.72 -2.90
N LEU A 87 4.33 -2.41 -3.60
CA LEU A 87 2.88 -2.19 -3.55
C LEU A 87 2.33 -2.47 -2.15
N ILE A 88 2.64 -3.63 -1.56
CA ILE A 88 2.23 -3.99 -0.19
C ILE A 88 2.75 -2.96 0.80
N SER A 89 4.02 -2.56 0.68
CA SER A 89 4.61 -1.56 1.57
C SER A 89 3.97 -0.17 1.44
N ASN A 90 3.21 0.08 0.38
CA ASN A 90 2.42 1.30 0.19
C ASN A 90 0.93 1.10 0.50
N GLY A 91 0.57 -0.03 1.12
CA GLY A 91 -0.81 -0.33 1.52
C GLY A 91 -1.74 -0.64 0.35
N VAL A 92 -1.21 -1.15 -0.76
CA VAL A 92 -2.00 -1.66 -1.90
C VAL A 92 -2.23 -3.15 -1.71
N LYS A 93 -3.48 -3.61 -1.85
CA LYS A 93 -3.84 -5.02 -1.77
C LYS A 93 -3.57 -5.71 -3.10
N ILE A 94 -3.03 -6.92 -3.04
CA ILE A 94 -2.80 -7.75 -4.23
C ILE A 94 -3.80 -8.89 -4.18
N LYS A 95 -4.39 -9.20 -5.34
CA LYS A 95 -5.36 -10.28 -5.50
C LYS A 95 -4.72 -11.63 -5.15
N ASP A 96 -5.50 -12.51 -4.53
CA ASP A 96 -5.09 -13.86 -4.11
C ASP A 96 -3.98 -13.89 -3.04
N GLU A 97 -3.85 -12.83 -2.25
CA GLU A 97 -3.02 -12.77 -1.02
C GLU A 97 -3.72 -13.37 0.21
#